data_AF-A0A9P7RFX5-F1
#
_entry.id   AF-A0A9P7RFX5-F1
#
_cell.length_a   1.000
_cell.length_b   1.000
_cell.length_c   1.000
_cell.angle_alpha   90.00
_cell.angle_beta   90.00
_cell.angle_gamma   90.00
#
_symmetry.space_group_name_H-M   'P 1'
#
loop_
_entity.id
_entity.type
_entity.pdbx_description
1 polymer ?
#
loop_
_entity_poly.entity_id
_entity_poly.type
_entity_poly.pdbx_seq_one_letter_code
_entity_poly.pdbx_strand_id
1 'polypeptide(L)' 'MRAVFVIISLLAATVAARFDGPCTDTICGDSKVNCEAEGRICVGFPSVDPEKRLGCTCSIISI' A
#
# COMPACT_ATOMS: atom_id res chain seq x y z
N MET A 1 19.41 -46.12 -13.62
CA MET A 1 19.82 -45.12 -14.62
C MET A 1 18.72 -44.06 -14.70
N ARG A 2 19.06 -42.81 -14.32
CA ARG A 2 18.42 -41.52 -14.68
C ARG A 2 16.88 -41.46 -14.58
N ALA A 3 16.29 -41.18 -13.41
CA ALA A 3 16.18 -39.83 -12.81
C ALA A 3 15.81 -38.74 -13.84
N VAL A 4 14.51 -38.47 -14.00
CA VAL A 4 14.04 -37.22 -14.60
C VAL A 4 12.85 -36.73 -13.77
N PHE A 5 13.16 -36.13 -12.62
CA PHE A 5 12.20 -35.29 -11.89
C PHE A 5 12.06 -34.00 -12.70
N VAL A 6 10.98 -33.89 -13.47
CA VAL A 6 10.62 -32.65 -14.17
C VAL A 6 9.98 -31.72 -13.14
N ILE A 7 10.79 -30.92 -12.47
CA ILE A 7 10.36 -29.86 -11.56
C ILE A 7 10.38 -28.58 -12.39
N ILE A 8 9.24 -28.20 -12.97
CA ILE A 8 9.09 -26.90 -13.63
C ILE A 8 8.33 -25.99 -12.66
N SER A 9 9.10 -25.05 -12.13
CA SER A 9 8.78 -24.09 -11.10
C SER A 9 7.57 -23.22 -11.47
N LEU A 10 6.57 -23.19 -10.58
CA LEU A 10 5.48 -22.22 -10.60
C LEU A 10 6.07 -20.82 -10.34
N LEU A 11 6.18 -19.99 -11.38
CA LEU A 11 6.39 -18.55 -11.22
C LEU A 11 5.10 -17.95 -10.65
N ALA A 12 4.94 -18.01 -9.34
CA ALA A 12 3.98 -17.17 -8.64
C ALA A 12 4.45 -15.72 -8.81
N ALA A 13 3.86 -15.01 -9.76
CA ALA A 13 4.00 -13.56 -9.86
C ALA A 13 3.48 -12.96 -8.54
N THR A 14 4.41 -12.61 -7.65
CA THR A 14 4.11 -11.82 -6.45
C THR A 14 3.73 -10.42 -6.92
N VAL A 15 2.49 -10.23 -7.33
CA VAL A 15 1.91 -8.88 -7.41
C VAL A 15 1.97 -8.36 -5.98
N ALA A 16 2.94 -7.49 -5.70
CA ALA A 16 2.94 -6.76 -4.44
C ALA A 16 1.56 -6.15 -4.29
N ALA A 17 0.79 -6.58 -3.28
CA ALA A 17 -0.55 -6.08 -3.03
C ALA A 17 -0.44 -4.56 -2.88
N ARG A 18 -0.84 -3.83 -3.91
CA ARG A 18 -0.80 -2.38 -3.89
C ARG A 18 -1.90 -1.91 -2.96
N PHE A 19 -1.68 -0.79 -2.31
CA PHE A 19 -2.67 -0.27 -1.39
C PHE A 19 -3.80 0.37 -2.21
N ASP A 20 -4.86 -0.40 -2.43
CA ASP A 20 -6.07 0.04 -3.15
C ASP A 20 -7.17 0.57 -2.22
N GLY A 21 -6.94 0.55 -0.90
CA GLY A 21 -7.89 1.05 0.09
C GLY A 21 -8.17 2.56 -0.02
N PRO A 22 -9.33 3.04 0.46
CA PRO A 22 -9.58 4.47 0.58
C PRO A 22 -8.66 5.06 1.66
N CYS A 23 -7.97 6.17 1.34
CA CYS A 23 -7.28 6.99 2.33
C CYS A 23 -8.32 7.92 2.97
N THR A 24 -8.92 7.51 4.09
CA THR A 24 -9.91 8.33 4.81
C THR A 24 -9.24 9.10 5.94
N ASP A 25 -9.58 10.38 6.09
CA ASP A 25 -8.96 11.27 7.09
C ASP A 25 -9.19 10.83 8.54
N THR A 26 -10.31 10.15 8.81
CA THR A 26 -10.67 9.69 10.16
C THR A 26 -10.03 8.35 10.55
N ILE A 27 -9.58 7.56 9.57
CA ILE A 27 -8.98 6.23 9.75
C ILE A 27 -7.86 6.07 8.71
N CYS A 28 -6.75 6.75 8.93
CA CYS A 28 -5.65 6.82 7.98
C CYS A 28 -4.55 5.78 8.27
N GLY A 29 -4.15 5.06 7.22
CA GLY A 29 -3.07 4.09 7.27
C GLY A 29 -3.35 2.85 8.13
N ASP A 30 -2.34 2.00 8.29
CA ASP A 30 -2.44 0.76 9.09
C ASP A 30 -2.72 1.06 10.58
N SER A 31 -2.14 2.15 11.08
CA SER A 31 -2.32 2.63 12.45
C SER A 31 -3.69 3.27 12.72
N LYS A 32 -4.58 3.38 11.72
CA LYS A 32 -5.95 3.93 11.86
C LYS A 32 -5.99 5.30 12.54
N VAL A 33 -5.07 6.19 12.15
CA VAL A 33 -4.92 7.52 12.76
C VAL A 33 -6.01 8.45 12.26
N ASN A 34 -6.61 9.25 13.15
CA ASN A 34 -7.51 10.33 12.77
C ASN A 34 -6.70 11.60 12.46
N CYS A 35 -6.38 11.81 11.18
CA CYS A 35 -5.68 13.01 10.71
C CYS A 35 -6.56 14.26 10.80
N GLU A 36 -7.88 14.11 10.64
CA GLU A 36 -8.84 15.23 10.69
C GLU A 36 -8.84 15.90 12.06
N ALA A 37 -8.76 15.12 13.14
CA ALA A 37 -8.66 15.62 14.51
C ALA A 37 -7.42 16.50 14.74
N GLU A 38 -6.41 16.39 13.90
CA GLU A 38 -5.17 17.15 13.95
C GLU A 38 -5.08 18.23 12.86
N GLY A 39 -6.16 18.46 12.10
CA GLY A 39 -6.19 19.40 10.98
C GLY A 39 -5.29 18.98 9.80
N ARG A 40 -5.00 17.68 9.68
CA ARG A 40 -4.20 17.06 8.62
C ARG A 40 -5.10 16.31 7.63
N ILE A 41 -4.54 15.98 6.48
CA ILE A 41 -5.19 15.12 5.47
C ILE A 41 -4.48 13.77 5.35
N CYS A 42 -5.24 12.75 5.02
CA CYS A 42 -4.75 11.41 4.73
C CYS A 42 -4.40 11.29 3.25
N VAL A 43 -3.12 11.15 2.93
CA VAL A 43 -2.62 11.06 1.56
C VAL A 43 -1.90 9.74 1.31
N GLY A 44 -1.86 9.32 0.05
CA GLY A 44 -1.06 8.18 -0.37
C GLY A 44 0.43 8.39 -0.07
N PHE A 45 1.07 7.35 0.46
CA PHE A 45 2.51 7.34 0.76
C PHE A 45 3.18 6.10 0.13
N PRO A 46 4.42 6.20 -0.39
CA PRO A 46 5.28 7.39 -0.51
C PRO A 46 4.87 8.34 -1.64
N SER A 47 3.87 7.97 -2.44
CA SER A 47 3.36 8.76 -3.55
C SER A 47 1.85 8.88 -3.46
N VAL A 48 1.31 10.01 -3.94
CA VAL A 48 -0.14 10.22 -4.12
C VAL A 48 -0.69 9.48 -5.34
N ASP A 49 0.19 9.03 -6.23
CA ASP A 49 -0.16 8.21 -7.39
C ASP A 49 -0.71 6.85 -6.92
N PRO A 50 -1.96 6.48 -7.29
CA PRO A 50 -2.59 5.23 -6.87
C PRO A 50 -1.77 3.99 -7.23
N GLU A 51 -1.02 4.04 -8.33
CA GLU A 51 -0.18 2.93 -8.76
C GLU A 51 1.09 2.84 -7.92
N LYS A 52 1.59 3.94 -7.36
CA LYS A 52 2.87 3.97 -6.63
C LYS A 52 2.70 4.04 -5.11
N ARG A 53 1.47 4.19 -4.61
CA ARG A 53 1.20 4.22 -3.18
C ARG A 53 1.27 2.82 -2.57
N LEU A 54 1.93 2.74 -1.41
CA LEU A 54 2.07 1.53 -0.61
C LEU A 54 1.16 1.57 0.63
N GLY A 55 0.59 2.74 0.93
CA GLY A 55 -0.28 2.97 2.07
C GLY A 55 -0.79 4.40 2.07
N CYS A 56 -1.34 4.82 3.21
CA CYS A 56 -1.67 6.21 3.49
C CYS A 56 -0.92 6.71 4.72
N THR A 57 -0.67 8.02 4.77
CA THR A 57 -0.11 8.70 5.93
C THR A 57 -0.80 10.05 6.15
N CYS A 58 -0.77 10.55 7.38
CA CYS A 58 -1.21 11.92 7.63
C CYS A 58 -0.15 12.90 7.12
N SER A 59 -0.56 13.85 6.28
CA SER A 59 0.26 14.96 5.84
C SER A 59 -0.39 16.29 6.22
N ILE A 60 0.44 17.28 6.52
CA ILE A 60 -0.02 18.66 6.61
C ILE A 60 -0.42 19.15 5.22
N ILE A 61 -1.52 19.89 5.12
CA ILE A 61 -1.74 20.79 4.00
C ILE A 61 -0.71 21.91 4.16
N SER A 62 0.37 21.88 3.39
CA SER A 62 1.09 23.11 3.08
C SER A 62 0.25 23.81 2.01
N ILE A 63 -0.61 24.73 2.45
CA ILE A 63 -1.30 25.66 1.55
C ILE A 63 -0.33 26.75 1.08
#